data_AF-A0A378PM72-F1
#
_entry.id   AF-A0A378PM72-F1
#
_cell.length_a   1.000
_cell.length_b   1.000
_cell.length_c   1.000
_cell.angle_alpha   90.00
_cell.angle_beta   90.00
_cell.angle_gamma   90.00
#
_symmetry.space_group_name_H-M   'P 1'
#
loop_
_entity.id
_entity.type
_entity.pdbx_description
1 polymer ?
#
loop_
_entity_poly.entity_id
_entity_poly.type
_entity_poly.pdbx_seq_one_letter_code
_entity_poly.pdbx_strand_id
1 'polypeptide(L)' 'MTHPNDIPPPPEPPEDYECCDNGCDDLCVFEIYKMQKADYDTKYAHLINDSSASDE' A
#
# COMPACT_ATOMS: atom_id res chain seq x y z
N MET A 1 -17.14 6.06 -12.89
CA MET A 1 -17.75 5.33 -11.76
C MET A 1 -16.76 4.28 -11.34
N THR A 2 -15.82 4.63 -10.46
CA THR A 2 -14.93 3.68 -9.79
C THR A 2 -15.74 3.00 -8.71
N HIS A 3 -15.95 1.70 -8.83
CA HIS A 3 -16.66 0.90 -7.84
C HIS A 3 -15.69 0.59 -6.67
N PRO A 4 -16.18 0.37 -5.45
CA PRO A 4 -15.34 -0.02 -4.31
C PRO A 4 -14.46 -1.25 -4.58
N ASN A 5 -14.95 -2.17 -5.42
CA ASN A 5 -14.20 -3.35 -5.87
C ASN A 5 -13.07 -3.05 -6.88
N ASP A 6 -12.98 -1.82 -7.38
CA ASP A 6 -11.89 -1.38 -8.27
C ASP A 6 -10.66 -0.88 -7.50
N ILE A 7 -10.74 -0.82 -6.16
CA ILE A 7 -9.59 -0.50 -5.30
C ILE A 7 -8.77 -1.79 -5.13
N PRO A 8 -7.51 -1.84 -5.63
CA PRO A 8 -6.64 -2.98 -5.37
C PRO A 8 -6.35 -3.08 -3.87
N PRO A 9 -5.97 -4.25 -3.34
CA PRO A 9 -5.53 -4.34 -1.96
C PRO A 9 -4.31 -3.43 -1.70
N PRO A 10 -4.14 -2.92 -0.46
CA PRO A 10 -2.93 -2.18 -0.10
C PRO A 10 -1.69 -3.07 -0.27
N PRO A 11 -0.51 -2.49 -0.52
CA PRO A 11 0.73 -3.26 -0.59
C PRO A 11 0.96 -3.99 0.73
N GLU A 12 1.42 -5.24 0.64
CA GLU A 12 1.76 -6.04 1.81
C GLU A 12 3.12 -5.58 2.38
N PRO A 13 3.25 -5.49 3.72
CA PRO A 13 4.53 -5.18 4.33
C PRO A 13 5.52 -6.32 4.05
N PRO A 14 6.79 -6.01 3.76
CA PRO A 14 7.82 -7.03 3.64
C PRO A 14 8.07 -7.67 5.01
N GLU A 15 8.49 -8.93 4.99
CA GLU A 15 8.87 -9.65 6.20
C GLU A 15 10.19 -9.09 6.77
N ASP A 16 10.45 -9.32 8.07
CA ASP A 16 11.63 -8.78 8.75
C ASP A 16 12.97 -9.33 8.20
N TYR A 17 12.95 -10.54 7.65
CA TYR A 17 14.07 -11.18 6.95
C TYR A 17 14.18 -10.76 5.48
N GLU A 18 13.14 -10.14 4.91
CA GLU A 18 13.20 -9.53 3.60
C GLU A 18 14.04 -8.26 3.73
N CYS A 19 15.34 -8.45 3.54
CA CYS A 19 16.31 -7.43 3.21
C CYS A 19 16.30 -6.15 4.08
N CYS A 20 17.05 -6.21 5.18
CA CYS A 20 17.82 -5.08 5.71
C CYS A 20 18.92 -5.70 6.59
N ASP A 21 20.14 -5.84 6.03
CA ASP A 21 21.41 -6.08 6.76
C ASP A 21 22.62 -6.17 5.79
N ASN A 22 22.48 -6.77 4.60
CA ASN A 22 23.54 -6.81 3.54
C ASN A 22 22.97 -7.15 2.14
N GLY A 23 22.34 -6.21 1.43
CA GLY A 23 22.14 -6.35 -0.02
C GLY A 23 20.74 -6.09 -0.59
N CYS A 24 20.11 -4.99 -0.18
CA CYS A 24 19.22 -4.30 -1.10
C CYS A 24 20.07 -3.21 -1.75
N ASP A 25 20.12 -3.15 -3.07
CA ASP A 25 21.03 -2.26 -3.84
C ASP A 25 21.02 -0.81 -3.32
N ASP A 26 20.08 0.02 -3.77
CA ASP A 26 20.06 1.46 -3.45
C ASP A 26 19.08 1.84 -2.33
N LEU A 27 18.08 1.00 -2.01
CA LEU A 27 17.01 1.29 -1.01
C LEU A 27 16.60 0.03 -0.23
N CYS A 28 16.39 0.14 1.09
CA CYS A 28 15.86 -0.97 1.90
C CYS A 28 14.42 -1.28 1.48
N VAL A 29 14.02 -2.55 1.43
CA VAL A 29 12.67 -2.94 0.96
C VAL A 29 11.56 -2.30 1.79
N PHE A 30 11.82 -2.06 3.07
CA PHE A 30 10.92 -1.31 3.95
C PHE A 30 10.72 0.15 3.50
N GLU A 31 11.72 0.79 2.91
CA GLU A 31 11.60 2.14 2.36
C GLU A 31 10.76 2.15 1.09
N ILE A 32 10.97 1.17 0.21
CA ILE A 32 10.15 0.98 -1.00
C ILE A 32 8.69 0.74 -0.62
N TYR A 33 8.45 -0.13 0.37
CA TYR A 33 7.11 -0.38 0.90
C TYR A 33 6.46 0.91 1.44
N LYS A 34 7.19 1.71 2.22
CA LYS A 34 6.67 2.99 2.73
C LYS A 34 6.28 3.93 1.59
N MET A 35 7.08 4.02 0.53
CA MET A 35 6.78 4.84 -0.64
C MET A 35 5.52 4.35 -1.38
N GLN A 36 5.43 3.03 -1.63
CA GLN A 36 4.26 2.42 -2.28
C GLN A 36 2.99 2.59 -1.46
N LYS A 37 3.07 2.41 -0.14
CA LYS A 37 1.95 2.60 0.76
C LYS A 37 1.48 4.06 0.80
N ALA A 38 2.41 5.01 0.82
CA ALA A 38 2.05 6.43 0.79
C ALA A 38 1.34 6.83 -0.51
N ASP A 39 1.77 6.30 -1.66
CA ASP A 39 1.09 6.51 -2.94
C ASP A 39 -0.30 5.88 -2.96
N TYR A 40 -0.41 4.63 -2.48
CA TYR A 40 -1.69 3.93 -2.33
C TYR A 40 -2.66 4.74 -1.47
N ASP A 41 -2.24 5.15 -0.27
CA ASP A 41 -3.06 5.90 0.66
C ASP A 41 -3.52 7.22 0.03
N THR A 42 -2.63 7.94 -0.67
CA THR A 42 -2.97 9.21 -1.35
C THR A 42 -3.96 8.99 -2.49
N LYS A 43 -3.73 7.97 -3.32
CA LYS A 43 -4.53 7.68 -4.50
C LYS A 43 -5.93 7.21 -4.15
N TYR A 44 -6.07 6.41 -3.10
CA TYR A 44 -7.34 5.80 -2.73
C TYR A 44 -7.99 6.40 -1.47
N ALA A 45 -7.39 7.42 -0.84
CA ALA A 45 -7.96 8.08 0.36
C ALA A 45 -9.44 8.44 0.21
N HIS A 46 -9.80 9.02 -0.94
CA HIS A 46 -11.18 9.41 -1.24
C HIS A 46 -12.12 8.20 -1.41
N LEU A 47 -11.63 7.11 -2.02
CA LEU A 47 -12.43 5.91 -2.29
C LEU A 47 -12.61 5.05 -1.02
N ILE A 48 -11.59 4.95 -0.18
CA ILE A 48 -11.65 4.20 1.09
C ILE A 48 -12.64 4.86 2.05
N ASN A 49 -12.64 6.18 2.12
CA ASN A 49 -13.57 6.93 2.98
C ASN A 49 -15.03 6.83 2.51
N ASP A 50 -15.26 6.68 1.21
CA ASP A 50 -16.60 6.52 0.63
C ASP A 50 -17.10 5.05 0.71
N SER A 51 -16.18 4.08 0.68
CA SER A 51 -16.51 2.64 0.72
C SER A 51 -17.04 2.17 2.08
N SER A 52 -16.70 2.84 3.19
CA SER A 52 -17.26 2.52 4.51
C SER A 52 -18.75 2.84 4.68
N ALA A 53 -19.43 3.34 3.64
CA ALA A 53 -20.85 3.64 3.64
C ALA A 53 -21.70 2.69 2.76
N SER A 54 -21.13 1.64 2.18
CA SER A 54 -21.84 0.78 1.20
C SER A 54 -21.95 -0.71 1.57
N ASP A 55 -21.50 -1.13 2.75
CA ASP A 55 -21.80 -2.47 3.27
C ASP A 55 -23.11 -2.44 4.10
N GLU A 56 -24.26 -2.50 3.42
CA GLU A 56 -25.55 -2.90 4.00
C GLU A 56 -26.15 -4.08 3.24
#